data_AF-A0A2G2B1P1-F1
#
_entry.id   AF-A0A2G2B1P1-F1
#
_cell.length_a   1.000
_cell.length_b   1.000
_cell.length_c   1.000
_cell.angle_alpha   90.00
_cell.angle_beta   90.00
_cell.angle_gamma   90.00
#
_symmetry.space_group_name_H-M   'P 1'
#
loop_
_entity.id
_entity.type
_entity.pdbx_description
1 polymer ?
#
loop_
_entity_poly.entity_id
_entity_poly.type
_entity_poly.pdbx_seq_one_letter_code
_entity_poly.pdbx_strand_id
1 'polypeptide(L)'
;PAKMLTTEPKGSDVLTGDDGNPVKRSLFAPFLKAELNEEEQGVAIMLDGNAAISWWHRNVAMANAGYGLQGWKRGRIYPDFIFSAQGTGKARRLVALETKGDHLQNPDTDYKRDLLAFLSNNFDWENAVPAGQLKLENTGETVECALILMADIKTKLPDFLK
;
A
#
# COMPACT_ATOMS: atom_id res chain seq x y z
N PRO A 1 5.22 16.10 -1.91
CA PRO A 1 6.12 16.30 -3.08
C PRO A 1 5.30 16.58 -4.34
N ALA A 2 5.60 17.67 -5.08
CA ALA A 2 4.78 18.12 -6.23
C ALA A 2 5.22 17.53 -7.59
N LYS A 3 6.27 16.71 -7.64
CA LYS A 3 6.73 15.99 -8.83
C LYS A 3 7.28 14.62 -8.41
N MET A 4 6.83 13.54 -9.07
CA MET A 4 7.52 12.26 -8.99
C MET A 4 8.73 12.28 -9.92
N LEU A 5 9.80 11.62 -9.47
CA LEU A 5 10.88 11.25 -10.36
C LEU A 5 10.39 10.06 -11.17
N THR A 6 10.10 10.27 -12.45
CA THR A 6 9.80 9.18 -13.40
C THR A 6 10.90 9.13 -14.45
N THR A 7 11.27 7.91 -14.86
CA THR A 7 12.17 7.68 -15.99
C THR A 7 11.41 7.57 -17.31
N GLU A 8 10.08 7.59 -17.26
CA GLU A 8 9.24 7.39 -18.43
C GLU A 8 9.30 8.59 -19.39
N PRO A 9 9.20 8.36 -20.71
CA PRO A 9 9.16 9.42 -21.71
C PRO A 9 8.02 10.41 -21.49
N LYS A 10 8.23 11.66 -21.93
CA LYS A 10 7.15 12.66 -21.97
C LYS A 10 6.03 12.17 -22.90
N GLY A 11 4.80 12.18 -22.40
CA GLY A 11 3.63 11.72 -23.16
C GLY A 11 3.32 10.24 -23.00
N SER A 12 4.01 9.54 -22.09
CA SER A 12 3.67 8.16 -21.73
C SER A 12 2.23 8.04 -21.24
N ASP A 13 1.64 6.87 -21.50
CA ASP A 13 0.25 6.59 -21.16
C ASP A 13 -0.01 6.69 -19.66
N VAL A 14 -1.10 7.36 -19.33
CA VAL A 14 -1.59 7.50 -17.95
C VAL A 14 -2.46 6.29 -17.61
N LEU A 15 -2.37 5.79 -16.38
CA LEU A 15 -3.24 4.73 -15.90
C LEU A 15 -4.69 5.27 -15.85
N THR A 16 -5.60 4.56 -16.50
CA THR A 16 -7.03 4.88 -16.54
C THR A 16 -7.81 3.87 -15.71
N GLY A 17 -8.82 4.37 -14.99
CA GLY A 17 -9.75 3.53 -14.24
C GLY A 17 -10.84 2.93 -15.14
N ASP A 18 -11.73 2.14 -14.53
CA ASP A 18 -12.85 1.50 -15.24
C ASP A 18 -13.84 2.50 -15.86
N ASP A 19 -13.85 3.74 -15.38
CA ASP A 19 -14.65 4.85 -15.93
C ASP A 19 -14.01 5.53 -17.15
N GLY A 20 -12.84 5.06 -17.59
CA GLY A 20 -12.07 5.61 -18.69
C GLY A 20 -11.31 6.90 -18.36
N ASN A 21 -11.43 7.40 -17.12
CA ASN A 21 -10.71 8.60 -16.67
C ASN A 21 -9.36 8.23 -16.04
N PRO A 22 -8.38 9.14 -16.04
CA PRO A 22 -7.16 8.96 -15.27
C PRO A 22 -7.44 8.66 -13.79
N VAL A 23 -6.67 7.75 -13.21
CA VAL A 23 -6.71 7.49 -11.76
C VAL A 23 -6.43 8.77 -10.97
N LYS A 24 -7.21 9.00 -9.92
CA LYS A 24 -7.28 10.29 -9.21
C LYS A 24 -6.93 10.23 -7.73
N ARG A 25 -6.94 9.04 -7.14
CA ARG A 25 -6.62 8.77 -5.74
C ARG A 25 -5.18 8.31 -5.55
N SER A 26 -4.39 8.18 -6.62
CA SER A 26 -2.95 8.03 -6.46
C SER A 26 -2.41 9.25 -5.71
N LEU A 27 -1.59 9.03 -4.68
CA LEU A 27 -0.93 10.10 -3.90
C LEU A 27 -0.11 11.02 -4.81
N PHE A 28 0.29 10.50 -5.97
CA PHE A 28 1.07 11.20 -6.96
C PHE A 28 0.42 11.06 -8.35
N ALA A 29 -0.37 12.06 -8.72
CA ALA A 29 -1.00 12.14 -10.04
C ALA A 29 -0.26 13.10 -10.99
N PRO A 30 -0.28 12.85 -12.32
CA PRO A 30 -0.82 11.65 -12.97
C PRO A 30 0.07 10.43 -12.71
N PHE A 31 -0.54 9.24 -12.62
CA PHE A 31 0.19 7.98 -12.47
C PHE A 31 0.37 7.31 -13.83
N LEU A 32 1.61 6.97 -14.20
CA LEU A 32 1.89 6.40 -15.52
C LEU A 32 1.65 4.90 -15.52
N LYS A 33 0.98 4.40 -16.57
CA LYS A 33 0.63 2.99 -16.72
C LYS A 33 1.86 2.08 -16.71
N ALA A 34 2.94 2.53 -17.33
CA ALA A 34 4.20 1.79 -17.45
C ALA A 34 4.90 1.54 -16.10
N GLU A 35 4.55 2.28 -15.04
CA GLU A 35 5.13 2.08 -13.71
C GLU A 35 4.53 0.89 -12.94
N LEU A 36 3.56 0.18 -13.52
CA LEU A 36 2.89 -1.01 -12.93
C LEU A 36 2.86 -2.15 -13.95
N ASN A 37 3.05 -3.38 -13.48
CA ASN A 37 2.72 -4.57 -14.27
C ASN A 37 1.19 -4.76 -14.39
N GLU A 38 0.73 -5.69 -15.24
CA GLU A 38 -0.70 -5.89 -15.52
C GLU A 38 -1.53 -6.23 -14.26
N GLU A 39 -1.00 -7.07 -13.36
CA GLU A 39 -1.68 -7.45 -12.13
C GLU A 39 -1.77 -6.25 -11.17
N GLU A 40 -0.66 -5.52 -11.00
CA GLU A 40 -0.58 -4.31 -10.19
C GLU A 40 -1.50 -3.20 -10.72
N GLN A 41 -1.67 -3.07 -12.05
CA GLN A 41 -2.63 -2.13 -12.64
C GLN A 41 -4.05 -2.45 -12.19
N GLY A 42 -4.44 -3.73 -12.18
CA GLY A 42 -5.75 -4.16 -11.68
C GLY A 42 -5.98 -3.79 -10.21
N VAL A 43 -4.97 -3.97 -9.36
CA VAL A 43 -5.04 -3.56 -7.94
C VAL A 43 -5.19 -2.05 -7.80
N ALA A 44 -4.37 -1.28 -8.53
CA ALA A 44 -4.40 0.18 -8.49
C ALA A 44 -5.76 0.73 -8.95
N ILE A 45 -6.34 0.19 -10.03
CA ILE A 45 -7.67 0.58 -10.53
C ILE A 45 -8.75 0.26 -9.50
N MET A 46 -8.69 -0.91 -8.85
CA MET A 46 -9.66 -1.29 -7.81
C MET A 46 -9.60 -0.34 -6.60
N LEU A 47 -8.39 0.00 -6.14
CA LEU A 47 -8.21 0.98 -5.07
C LEU A 47 -8.71 2.36 -5.50
N ASP A 48 -8.39 2.80 -6.72
CA ASP A 48 -8.80 4.11 -7.22
C ASP A 48 -10.31 4.24 -7.44
N GLY A 49 -11.00 3.14 -7.76
CA GLY A 49 -12.45 3.12 -7.96
C GLY A 49 -13.25 3.18 -6.65
N ASN A 50 -12.70 2.71 -5.52
CA ASN A 50 -13.46 2.54 -4.28
C ASN A 50 -13.63 3.85 -3.48
N ALA A 51 -14.87 4.19 -3.12
CA ALA A 51 -15.21 5.41 -2.38
C ALA A 51 -14.62 5.51 -0.97
N ALA A 52 -14.30 4.38 -0.33
CA ALA A 52 -13.65 4.33 0.97
C ALA A 52 -12.16 4.70 0.90
N ILE A 53 -11.53 4.62 -0.27
CA ILE A 53 -10.12 4.99 -0.44
C ILE A 53 -9.98 6.51 -0.52
N SER A 54 -9.14 7.05 0.36
CA SER A 54 -8.75 8.46 0.34
C SER A 54 -7.56 8.68 -0.59
N TRP A 55 -6.57 7.80 -0.52
CA TRP A 55 -5.41 7.79 -1.42
C TRP A 55 -4.74 6.41 -1.43
N TRP A 56 -3.97 6.13 -2.48
CA TRP A 56 -3.07 4.97 -2.58
C TRP A 56 -1.71 5.35 -3.15
N HIS A 57 -0.68 4.57 -2.85
CA HIS A 57 0.68 4.75 -3.33
C HIS A 57 1.28 3.37 -3.66
N ARG A 58 1.89 3.24 -4.85
CA ARG A 58 2.73 2.09 -5.17
C ARG A 58 4.09 2.24 -4.50
N ASN A 59 4.43 1.35 -3.60
CA ASN A 59 5.70 1.34 -2.89
C ASN A 59 6.73 0.53 -3.67
N VAL A 60 7.64 1.22 -4.35
CA VAL A 60 8.72 0.57 -5.09
C VAL A 60 9.84 0.19 -4.12
N ALA A 61 10.23 -1.09 -4.12
CA ALA A 61 11.35 -1.60 -3.34
C ALA A 61 12.70 -1.06 -3.85
N MET A 62 12.99 0.21 -3.56
CA MET A 62 14.32 0.79 -3.80
C MET A 62 15.15 0.70 -2.51
N ALA A 63 16.37 0.17 -2.63
CA ALA A 63 17.28 -0.11 -1.51
C ALA A 63 17.43 1.06 -0.51
N ASN A 64 17.22 2.31 -0.95
CA ASN A 64 17.41 3.52 -0.14
C ASN A 64 16.17 4.43 -0.02
N ALA A 65 15.01 4.07 -0.60
CA ALA A 65 13.86 4.99 -0.68
C ALA A 65 12.48 4.33 -0.51
N GLY A 66 12.38 3.00 -0.62
CA GLY A 66 11.12 2.29 -0.39
C GLY A 66 10.77 2.17 1.09
N TYR A 67 9.48 2.11 1.40
CA TYR A 67 9.00 1.79 2.74
C TYR A 67 9.16 0.29 3.00
N GLY A 68 10.08 -0.06 3.89
CA GLY A 68 10.38 -1.45 4.23
C GLY A 68 9.94 -1.78 5.65
N LEU A 69 9.19 -2.85 5.80
CA LEU A 69 8.79 -3.43 7.07
C LEU A 69 9.90 -4.36 7.58
N GLN A 70 10.44 -4.05 8.76
CA GLN A 70 11.45 -4.87 9.41
C GLN A 70 10.79 -5.89 10.33
N GLY A 71 11.11 -7.17 10.12
CA GLY A 71 10.72 -8.26 11.03
C GLY A 71 11.90 -8.84 11.78
N TRP A 72 11.70 -10.05 12.33
CA TRP A 72 12.73 -10.80 13.07
C TRP A 72 13.73 -11.55 12.18
N LYS A 73 13.55 -11.57 10.85
CA LYS A 73 14.58 -12.01 9.89
C LYS A 73 15.36 -10.81 9.36
N ARG A 74 16.58 -11.08 8.85
CA ARG A 74 17.51 -10.05 8.34
C ARG A 74 16.93 -9.20 7.20
N GLY A 75 16.06 -9.77 6.36
CA GLY A 75 15.46 -9.07 5.22
C GLY A 75 14.25 -8.23 5.60
N ARG A 76 14.08 -7.09 4.94
CA ARG A 76 12.87 -6.27 5.00
C ARG A 76 11.82 -6.78 4.00
N ILE A 77 10.55 -6.65 4.35
CA ILE A 77 9.43 -6.80 3.42
C ILE A 77 9.10 -5.44 2.84
N TYR A 78 8.88 -5.38 1.53
CA TYR A 78 8.49 -4.15 0.84
C TYR A 78 7.11 -4.39 0.24
N PRO A 79 6.02 -4.03 0.96
CA PRO A 79 4.66 -4.19 0.45
C PRO A 79 4.50 -3.42 -0.86
N ASP A 80 3.77 -3.94 -1.83
CA ASP A 80 3.64 -3.32 -3.15
C ASP A 80 2.80 -2.03 -3.11
N PHE A 81 1.81 -1.96 -2.22
CA PHE A 81 0.93 -0.80 -2.08
C PHE A 81 0.81 -0.33 -0.64
N ILE A 82 0.64 0.98 -0.46
CA ILE A 82 0.23 1.59 0.79
C ILE A 82 -0.97 2.48 0.49
N PHE A 83 -2.05 2.36 1.25
CA PHE A 83 -3.24 3.17 1.02
C PHE A 83 -3.94 3.59 2.31
N SER A 84 -4.75 4.63 2.21
CA SER A 84 -5.63 5.06 3.28
C SER A 84 -7.08 4.73 2.92
N ALA A 85 -7.72 3.95 3.78
CA ALA A 85 -9.15 3.65 3.75
C ALA A 85 -9.88 4.38 4.88
N GLN A 86 -11.18 4.63 4.69
CA GLN A 86 -12.06 5.03 5.78
C GLN A 86 -12.11 3.93 6.83
N GLY A 87 -11.99 4.31 8.11
CA GLY A 87 -12.18 3.42 9.24
C GLY A 87 -13.49 3.72 9.97
N THR A 88 -13.66 3.20 11.18
CA THR A 88 -14.86 3.45 11.99
C THR A 88 -14.94 4.92 12.42
N GLY A 89 -16.01 5.62 12.04
CA GLY A 89 -16.23 7.01 12.42
C GLY A 89 -15.37 8.00 11.64
N LYS A 90 -14.53 8.79 12.33
CA LYS A 90 -13.59 9.73 11.70
C LYS A 90 -12.17 9.16 11.53
N ALA A 91 -11.90 7.98 12.09
CA ALA A 91 -10.61 7.34 12.00
C ALA A 91 -10.33 6.90 10.56
N ARG A 92 -9.09 7.02 10.11
CA ARG A 92 -8.63 6.41 8.85
C ARG A 92 -7.80 5.18 9.16
N ARG A 93 -7.84 4.19 8.27
CA ARG A 93 -6.96 3.03 8.32
C ARG A 93 -5.87 3.18 7.27
N LEU A 94 -4.61 3.06 7.65
CA LEU A 94 -3.48 2.95 6.73
C LEU A 94 -3.19 1.48 6.52
N VAL A 95 -3.20 1.03 5.27
CA VAL A 95 -2.99 -0.37 4.93
C VAL A 95 -1.72 -0.52 4.10
N ALA A 96 -0.79 -1.34 4.58
CA ALA A 96 0.35 -1.82 3.81
C ALA A 96 0.01 -3.17 3.18
N LEU A 97 -0.10 -3.23 1.86
CA LEU A 97 -0.54 -4.41 1.11
C LEU A 97 0.63 -5.00 0.32
N GLU A 98 1.05 -6.20 0.72
CA GLU A 98 1.89 -7.08 -0.10
C GLU A 98 0.98 -7.92 -1.00
N THR A 99 1.28 -7.93 -2.29
CA THR A 99 0.62 -8.76 -3.28
C THR A 99 1.57 -9.85 -3.76
N LYS A 100 1.06 -11.05 -4.00
CA LYS A 100 1.89 -12.20 -4.38
C LYS A 100 1.23 -12.96 -5.52
N GLY A 101 1.96 -13.14 -6.62
CA GLY A 101 1.53 -14.00 -7.73
C GLY A 101 1.32 -15.45 -7.27
N ASP A 102 0.33 -16.12 -7.83
CA ASP A 102 -0.18 -17.41 -7.34
C ASP A 102 0.87 -18.54 -7.40
N HIS A 103 1.81 -18.45 -8.33
CA HIS A 103 2.88 -19.44 -8.53
C HIS A 103 4.06 -19.31 -7.54
N LEU A 104 4.01 -18.36 -6.60
CA LEU A 104 5.14 -18.01 -5.71
C LEU A 104 4.91 -18.37 -4.23
N GLN A 105 3.96 -19.26 -3.91
CA GLN A 105 3.82 -19.81 -2.56
C GLN A 105 5.06 -20.61 -2.16
N ASN A 106 5.74 -20.18 -1.10
CA ASN A 106 6.94 -20.81 -0.56
C ASN A 106 7.05 -20.49 0.95
N PRO A 107 8.01 -21.09 1.70
CA PRO A 107 8.18 -20.79 3.12
C PRO A 107 8.47 -19.32 3.48
N ASP A 108 8.88 -18.50 2.48
CA ASP A 108 8.98 -17.05 2.66
C ASP A 108 7.59 -16.40 2.76
N THR A 109 6.58 -16.96 2.10
CA THR A 109 5.20 -16.46 2.12
C THR A 109 4.54 -16.60 3.50
N ASP A 110 4.76 -17.72 4.19
CA ASP A 110 4.24 -17.93 5.56
C ASP A 110 4.88 -16.94 6.53
N TYR A 111 6.20 -16.75 6.46
CA TYR A 111 6.90 -15.75 7.26
C TYR A 111 6.36 -14.33 7.02
N LYS A 112 6.14 -13.94 5.76
CA LYS A 112 5.59 -12.63 5.45
C LYS A 112 4.19 -12.46 6.02
N ARG A 113 3.35 -13.50 5.92
CA ARG A 113 2.00 -13.51 6.46
C ARG A 113 2.01 -13.34 7.99
N ASP A 114 2.82 -14.12 8.68
CA ASP A 114 2.93 -14.06 10.14
C ASP A 114 3.42 -12.68 10.62
N LEU A 115 4.42 -12.11 9.94
CA LEU A 115 4.93 -10.78 10.27
C LEU A 115 3.87 -9.70 10.07
N LEU A 116 3.17 -9.69 8.93
CA LEU A 116 2.15 -8.69 8.63
C LEU A 116 0.95 -8.80 9.59
N ALA A 117 0.54 -10.03 9.94
CA ALA A 117 -0.48 -10.26 10.95
C ALA A 117 -0.03 -9.79 12.34
N PHE A 118 1.20 -10.10 12.74
CA PHE A 118 1.77 -9.65 14.01
C PHE A 118 1.78 -8.12 14.11
N LEU A 119 2.26 -7.44 13.07
CA LEU A 119 2.29 -5.97 13.02
C LEU A 119 0.88 -5.38 13.10
N SER A 120 -0.09 -5.95 12.40
CA SER A 120 -1.49 -5.48 12.46
C SER A 120 -2.10 -5.62 13.84
N ASN A 121 -1.91 -6.78 14.48
CA ASN A 121 -2.53 -7.10 15.77
C ASN A 121 -1.90 -6.36 16.95
N ASN A 122 -0.65 -5.94 16.82
CA ASN A 122 0.12 -5.29 17.89
C ASN A 122 0.45 -3.83 17.59
N PHE A 123 -0.13 -3.25 16.53
CA PHE A 123 0.06 -1.84 16.24
C PHE A 123 -0.57 -0.99 17.34
N ASP A 124 0.24 -0.15 17.97
CA ASP A 124 -0.19 0.88 18.89
C ASP A 124 0.60 2.15 18.62
N TRP A 125 -0.07 3.29 18.67
CA TRP A 125 0.62 4.58 18.55
C TRP A 125 1.40 4.82 19.83
N GLU A 126 2.71 4.99 19.70
CA GLU A 126 3.52 5.40 20.85
C GLU A 126 3.02 6.75 21.39
N ASN A 127 2.49 6.72 22.61
CA ASN A 127 2.04 7.92 23.31
C ASN A 127 3.21 8.72 23.92
N ALA A 128 4.43 8.17 23.89
CA ALA A 128 5.64 8.79 24.41
C ALA A 128 6.67 8.95 23.29
N VAL A 129 7.06 10.18 22.99
CA VAL A 129 8.10 10.48 22.00
C VAL A 129 9.45 10.61 22.71
N PRO A 130 10.47 9.82 22.35
CA PRO A 130 11.82 10.01 22.88
C PRO A 130 12.34 11.42 22.60
N ALA A 131 13.04 12.01 23.57
CA ALA A 131 13.58 13.36 23.44
C ALA A 131 14.45 13.49 22.17
N GLY A 132 14.15 14.48 21.34
CA GLY A 132 14.86 14.74 20.09
C GLY A 132 14.22 14.14 18.83
N GLN A 133 13.06 13.46 18.94
CA GLN A 133 12.32 12.98 17.78
C GLN A 133 11.07 13.84 17.49
N LEU A 134 10.73 13.94 16.21
CA LEU A 134 9.55 14.66 15.74
C LEU A 134 8.30 13.84 16.05
N LYS A 135 7.36 14.43 16.78
CA LYS A 135 6.06 13.83 17.06
C LYS A 135 5.21 13.83 15.79
N LEU A 136 4.76 12.65 15.34
CA LEU A 136 3.57 12.56 14.50
C LEU A 136 2.36 12.76 15.42
N GLU A 137 1.51 13.76 15.14
CA GLU A 137 0.26 13.91 15.88
C GLU A 137 -0.62 12.69 15.62
N ASN A 138 -1.01 11.99 16.69
CA ASN A 138 -2.02 10.94 16.60
C ASN A 138 -3.36 11.62 16.28
N THR A 139 -3.81 11.52 15.03
CA THR A 139 -5.11 12.05 14.61
C THR A 139 -6.22 10.99 14.66
N GLY A 140 -5.94 9.83 15.28
CA GLY A 140 -6.86 8.72 15.47
C GLY A 140 -6.82 7.67 14.36
N GLU A 141 -5.82 7.68 13.47
CA GLU A 141 -5.65 6.62 12.48
C GLU A 141 -5.27 5.27 13.10
N THR A 142 -5.56 4.17 12.40
CA THR A 142 -5.08 2.81 12.71
C THR A 142 -4.21 2.30 11.57
N VAL A 143 -3.22 1.45 11.84
CA VAL A 143 -2.38 0.83 10.79
C VAL A 143 -2.69 -0.66 10.73
N GLU A 144 -2.92 -1.15 9.52
CA GLU A 144 -3.11 -2.57 9.19
C GLU A 144 -2.11 -2.98 8.10
N CYS A 145 -1.62 -4.20 8.18
CA CYS A 145 -0.62 -4.76 7.26
C CYS A 145 -1.17 -6.08 6.73
N ALA A 146 -1.42 -6.17 5.43
CA ALA A 146 -2.09 -7.30 4.80
C ALA A 146 -1.23 -7.93 3.69
N LEU A 147 -1.30 -9.27 3.58
CA LEU A 147 -0.80 -10.00 2.42
C LEU A 147 -1.96 -10.69 1.73
N ILE A 148 -2.16 -10.40 0.46
CA ILE A 148 -3.22 -10.99 -0.35
C ILE A 148 -2.60 -11.59 -1.61
N LEU A 149 -3.00 -12.82 -1.93
CA LEU A 149 -2.59 -13.48 -3.17
C LEU A 149 -3.34 -12.87 -4.35
N MET A 150 -2.72 -12.79 -5.52
CA MET A 150 -3.33 -12.16 -6.69
C MET A 150 -4.67 -12.78 -7.08
N ALA A 151 -4.79 -14.12 -7.07
CA ALA A 151 -6.07 -14.80 -7.27
C ALA A 151 -7.16 -14.35 -6.29
N ASP A 152 -6.77 -14.00 -5.05
CA ASP A 152 -7.68 -13.68 -3.97
C ASP A 152 -8.01 -12.19 -3.88
N ILE A 153 -7.30 -11.31 -4.60
CA ILE A 153 -7.45 -9.86 -4.48
C ILE A 153 -8.91 -9.43 -4.58
N LYS A 154 -9.66 -9.94 -5.56
CA LYS A 154 -11.06 -9.58 -5.78
C LYS A 154 -11.98 -9.95 -4.60
N THR A 155 -11.62 -10.98 -3.82
CA THR A 155 -12.46 -11.50 -2.73
C THR A 155 -12.03 -11.00 -1.36
N LYS A 156 -10.72 -10.82 -1.14
CA LYS A 156 -10.14 -10.45 0.17
C LYS A 156 -9.84 -8.96 0.32
N LEU A 157 -9.43 -8.28 -0.75
CA LEU A 157 -9.14 -6.84 -0.67
C LEU A 157 -10.35 -6.02 -0.19
N PRO A 158 -11.60 -6.31 -0.59
CA PRO A 158 -12.77 -5.58 -0.11
C PRO A 158 -12.96 -5.55 1.41
N ASP A 159 -12.41 -6.49 2.17
CA ASP A 159 -12.52 -6.49 3.63
C ASP A 159 -11.65 -5.41 4.30
N PHE A 160 -10.60 -4.95 3.60
CA PHE A 160 -9.73 -3.86 4.04
C PHE A 160 -10.23 -2.48 3.58
N LEU A 161 -11.36 -2.44 2.85
CA LEU A 161 -11.98 -1.22 2.34
C LEU A 161 -13.20 -0.79 3.17
N LYS A 162 -13.48 -1.49 4.29
CA LYS A 162 -14.65 -1.30 5.17
C LYS A 162 -14.27 -0.67 6.51
#